data_AF-A0A4V4HUU2-F1
#
_entry.id   AF-A0A4V4HUU2-F1
#
_cell.length_a   1.000
_cell.length_b   1.000
_cell.length_c   1.000
_cell.angle_alpha   90.00
_cell.angle_beta   90.00
_cell.angle_gamma   90.00
#
_symmetry.space_group_name_H-M   'P 1'
#
loop_
_entity.id
_entity.type
_entity.pdbx_description
1 polymer ?
#
loop_
_entity_poly.entity_id
_entity_poly.type
_entity_poly.pdbx_seq_one_letter_code
_entity_poly.pdbx_strand_id
1 'polypeptide(L)'
;MLHRITRIFTGYEAVDTNHYRRNSHRVWIQVIPVAIASALFMVLGTLTGRSLSRPDNTYGLLLPYGSLPEIWHHNLTFSMKPTPESEDAWSSLIPGIVTIADAPLGRGFVHHPEVAPYMNSIAVFHQLHCLHGIRLSYYNMLHKLEVADGGPSDPYLEAQGVRVNIGHLQHCFDYLRRALMCAADTNLEVINPETDATTGWGSQRVCRDYDSVMKWAESWANSTAAGIN
;
A
#
# COMPACT_ATOMS: atom_id res chain seq x y z
N MET A 1 -52.35 -82.09 59.33
CA MET A 1 -51.22 -81.23 59.72
C MET A 1 -50.31 -81.08 58.50
N LEU A 2 -50.20 -79.84 57.99
CA LEU A 2 -49.10 -79.28 57.16
C LEU A 2 -48.74 -79.85 55.76
N HIS A 3 -49.10 -79.05 54.73
CA HIS A 3 -48.20 -78.22 53.90
C HIS A 3 -47.68 -78.67 52.50
N ARG A 4 -48.06 -77.82 51.51
CA ARG A 4 -47.23 -77.01 50.56
C ARG A 4 -46.57 -77.68 49.34
N ILE A 5 -46.98 -77.29 48.11
CA ILE A 5 -46.37 -76.28 47.17
C ILE A 5 -45.36 -76.97 46.22
N THR A 6 -45.39 -76.85 44.88
CA THR A 6 -45.16 -75.63 44.07
C THR A 6 -45.51 -75.83 42.58
N ARG A 7 -46.09 -74.80 41.94
CA ARG A 7 -46.10 -74.52 40.48
C ARG A 7 -44.83 -73.75 40.11
N ILE A 8 -44.29 -73.87 38.88
CA ILE A 8 -43.73 -72.74 38.12
C ILE A 8 -43.93 -72.96 36.60
N PHE A 9 -44.66 -72.05 35.95
CA PHE A 9 -44.63 -71.77 34.51
C PHE A 9 -44.26 -70.27 34.40
N THR A 10 -43.22 -69.93 33.65
CA THR A 10 -42.74 -68.56 33.42
C THR A 10 -43.40 -67.93 32.18
N GLY A 11 -43.96 -66.73 32.34
CA GLY A 11 -44.55 -65.90 31.28
C GLY A 11 -43.58 -64.82 30.78
N TYR A 12 -43.81 -64.38 29.55
CA TYR A 12 -43.11 -63.30 28.84
C TYR A 12 -43.75 -61.94 29.23
N GLU A 13 -42.96 -60.95 29.67
CA GLU A 13 -43.45 -59.60 29.99
C GLU A 13 -43.40 -58.67 28.77
N ALA A 14 -44.41 -57.80 28.62
CA ALA A 14 -44.54 -56.81 27.55
C ALA A 14 -43.75 -55.53 27.84
N VAL A 15 -43.11 -54.95 26.82
CA VAL A 15 -42.31 -53.71 26.91
C VAL A 15 -43.21 -52.47 27.05
N ASP A 16 -42.95 -51.64 28.07
CA ASP A 16 -43.71 -50.42 28.38
C ASP A 16 -43.38 -49.25 27.43
N THR A 17 -44.33 -48.93 26.54
CA THR A 17 -44.24 -47.85 25.55
C THR A 17 -44.35 -46.44 26.15
N ASN A 18 -44.88 -46.29 27.37
CA ASN A 18 -44.95 -45.00 28.04
C ASN A 18 -43.58 -44.53 28.54
N HIS A 19 -42.70 -45.46 28.94
CA HIS A 19 -41.34 -45.15 29.34
C HIS A 19 -40.51 -44.58 28.18
N TYR A 20 -40.65 -45.17 26.99
CA TYR A 20 -39.97 -44.71 25.77
C TYR A 20 -40.41 -43.30 25.35
N ARG A 21 -41.72 -43.01 25.38
CA ARG A 21 -42.26 -41.70 25.03
C ARG A 21 -41.78 -40.62 26.01
N ARG A 22 -41.73 -40.91 27.31
CA ARG A 22 -41.27 -39.97 28.36
C ARG A 22 -39.78 -39.66 28.25
N ASN A 23 -38.95 -40.63 27.88
CA ASN A 23 -37.52 -40.42 27.61
C ASN A 23 -37.28 -39.64 26.32
N SER A 24 -38.02 -39.92 25.25
CA SER A 24 -37.94 -39.15 24.01
C SER A 24 -38.23 -37.66 24.24
N HIS A 25 -39.29 -37.32 24.97
CA HIS A 25 -39.59 -35.93 25.31
C HIS A 25 -38.47 -35.25 26.11
N ARG A 26 -37.85 -35.96 27.06
CA ARG A 26 -36.74 -35.42 27.86
C ARG A 26 -35.49 -35.15 27.02
N VAL A 27 -35.19 -36.01 26.05
CA VAL A 27 -34.08 -35.81 25.11
C VAL A 27 -34.32 -34.58 24.25
N TRP A 28 -35.52 -34.42 23.67
CA TRP A 28 -35.83 -33.24 22.84
C TRP A 28 -35.82 -31.92 23.62
N ILE A 29 -36.25 -31.94 24.89
CA ILE A 29 -36.18 -30.78 25.79
C ILE A 29 -34.74 -30.33 26.04
N GLN A 30 -33.76 -31.25 25.97
CA GLN A 30 -32.34 -30.92 26.16
C GLN A 30 -31.62 -30.59 24.85
N VAL A 31 -31.97 -31.26 23.74
CA VAL A 31 -31.29 -31.09 22.45
C VAL A 31 -31.66 -29.79 21.76
N ILE A 32 -32.93 -29.39 21.80
CA ILE A 32 -33.42 -28.20 21.09
C ILE A 32 -32.76 -26.91 21.61
N PRO A 33 -32.68 -26.64 22.93
CA PRO A 33 -32.02 -25.44 23.43
C PRO A 33 -30.53 -25.37 23.09
N VAL A 34 -29.83 -26.52 23.09
CA VAL A 34 -28.41 -26.60 22.74
C VAL A 34 -28.20 -26.30 21.26
N ALA A 35 -29.05 -26.81 20.38
CA ALA A 35 -28.98 -26.52 18.94
C ALA A 35 -29.26 -25.03 18.64
N ILE A 36 -30.27 -24.44 19.30
CA ILE A 36 -30.59 -23.02 19.17
C ILE A 36 -29.44 -22.15 19.68
N ALA A 37 -28.88 -22.45 20.86
CA ALA A 37 -27.74 -21.72 21.41
C ALA A 37 -26.53 -21.79 20.46
N SER A 38 -26.24 -22.98 19.90
CA SER A 38 -25.13 -23.17 18.95
C SER A 38 -25.32 -22.35 17.67
N ALA A 39 -26.54 -22.33 17.11
CA ALA A 39 -26.87 -21.52 15.94
C ALA A 39 -26.74 -20.02 16.23
N LEU A 40 -27.20 -19.57 17.40
CA LEU A 40 -27.07 -18.18 17.84
C LEU A 40 -25.61 -17.76 18.02
N PHE A 41 -24.78 -18.61 18.63
CA PHE A 41 -23.33 -18.35 18.74
C PHE A 41 -22.64 -18.31 17.38
N MET A 42 -23.02 -19.18 16.44
CA MET A 42 -22.47 -19.16 15.09
C MET A 42 -22.88 -17.89 14.32
N VAL A 43 -24.16 -17.49 14.38
CA VAL A 43 -24.63 -16.25 13.76
C VAL A 43 -23.96 -15.04 14.39
N LEU A 44 -23.91 -14.95 15.72
CA LEU A 44 -23.23 -13.87 16.42
C LEU A 44 -21.74 -13.82 16.07
N GLY A 45 -21.07 -14.97 16.00
CA GLY A 45 -19.67 -15.11 15.56
C GLY A 45 -19.44 -14.64 14.12
N THR A 46 -20.35 -14.94 13.19
CA THR A 46 -20.26 -14.47 11.80
C THR A 46 -20.53 -12.97 11.66
N LEU A 47 -21.47 -12.42 12.42
CA LEU A 47 -21.79 -11.00 12.41
C LEU A 47 -20.67 -10.17 13.06
N THR A 48 -20.14 -10.63 14.19
CA THR A 48 -18.96 -10.00 14.82
C THR A 48 -17.71 -10.18 13.96
N GLY A 49 -17.48 -11.35 13.35
CA GLY A 49 -16.38 -11.58 12.42
C GLY A 49 -16.44 -10.68 11.17
N ARG A 50 -17.65 -10.46 10.62
CA ARG A 50 -17.87 -9.51 9.51
C ARG A 50 -17.72 -8.05 9.94
N SER A 51 -18.07 -7.72 11.17
CA SER A 51 -17.91 -6.36 11.72
C SER A 51 -16.47 -6.05 12.16
N LEU A 52 -15.68 -7.07 12.49
CA LEU A 52 -14.27 -6.95 12.91
C LEU A 52 -13.28 -7.15 11.75
N SER A 53 -13.73 -7.66 10.60
CA SER A 53 -12.88 -7.76 9.41
C SER A 53 -12.71 -6.39 8.75
N ARG A 54 -11.59 -5.72 9.04
CA ARG A 54 -10.97 -4.66 8.22
C ARG A 54 -9.54 -5.12 7.86
N PRO A 55 -9.02 -4.72 6.69
CA PRO A 55 -8.82 -5.59 5.52
C PRO A 55 -7.38 -6.09 5.38
N ASP A 56 -7.23 -7.14 4.57
CA ASP A 56 -6.00 -7.76 4.05
C ASP A 56 -4.93 -8.20 5.05
N ASN A 57 -5.02 -9.50 5.30
CA ASN A 57 -4.10 -10.35 6.01
C ASN A 57 -2.80 -10.54 5.19
N THR A 58 -1.72 -9.84 5.53
CA THR A 58 -0.43 -9.92 4.81
C THR A 58 0.61 -10.83 5.49
N TYR A 59 0.17 -11.91 6.17
CA TYR A 59 0.96 -13.09 6.63
C TYR A 59 2.50 -12.95 6.76
N GLY A 60 3.02 -11.86 7.33
CA GLY A 60 4.45 -11.66 7.59
C GLY A 60 5.38 -11.54 6.36
N LEU A 61 4.89 -11.40 5.13
CA LEU A 61 5.75 -11.10 3.96
C LEU A 61 5.14 -10.03 3.04
N LEU A 62 6.05 -9.20 2.54
CA LEU A 62 5.84 -7.95 1.80
C LEU A 62 5.18 -8.20 0.44
N LEU A 63 3.88 -7.95 0.36
CA LEU A 63 3.20 -7.60 -0.90
C LEU A 63 3.64 -6.19 -1.28
N PRO A 64 3.92 -5.86 -2.56
CA PRO A 64 3.53 -4.55 -2.99
C PRO A 64 2.00 -4.53 -2.96
N TYR A 65 1.39 -3.57 -2.26
CA TYR A 65 -0.07 -3.30 -2.34
C TYR A 65 -0.52 -2.80 -3.73
N GLY A 66 0.33 -2.97 -4.75
CA GLY A 66 0.04 -2.60 -6.11
C GLY A 66 -0.93 -3.56 -6.77
N SER A 67 -1.67 -3.04 -7.74
CA SER A 67 -2.57 -3.82 -8.58
C SER A 67 -2.32 -3.59 -10.07
N LEU A 68 -1.36 -2.70 -10.40
CA LEU A 68 -1.07 -2.31 -11.76
C LEU A 68 0.17 -3.07 -12.26
N PRO A 69 0.01 -4.10 -13.11
CA PRO A 69 1.14 -4.77 -13.73
C PRO A 69 1.79 -3.85 -14.77
N GLU A 70 3.10 -3.71 -14.69
CA GLU A 70 3.89 -2.86 -15.59
C GLU A 70 5.21 -3.55 -15.95
N ILE A 71 5.73 -3.27 -17.14
CA ILE A 71 7.12 -3.58 -17.50
C ILE A 71 7.85 -2.26 -17.59
N TRP A 72 8.92 -2.12 -16.82
CA TRP A 72 9.72 -0.91 -16.86
C TRP A 72 10.58 -0.86 -18.12
N HIS A 73 10.52 0.27 -18.79
CA HIS A 73 11.32 0.59 -19.96
C HIS A 73 12.21 1.79 -19.67
N HIS A 74 13.40 1.79 -20.26
CA HIS A 74 14.30 2.92 -20.19
C HIS A 74 13.62 4.18 -20.75
N ASN A 75 13.51 5.21 -19.91
CA ASN A 75 13.12 6.55 -20.32
C ASN A 75 14.24 7.52 -19.98
N LEU A 76 15.00 7.91 -20.99
CA LEU A 76 16.18 8.77 -20.82
C LEU A 76 15.80 10.20 -20.44
N THR A 77 14.59 10.67 -20.77
CA THR A 77 14.12 12.03 -20.46
C THR A 77 14.26 12.36 -18.97
N PHE A 78 14.04 11.39 -18.09
CA PHE A 78 14.13 11.60 -16.64
C PHE A 78 15.55 11.47 -16.07
N SER A 79 16.50 10.89 -16.81
CA SER A 79 17.87 10.65 -16.33
C SER A 79 18.93 11.51 -17.01
N MET A 80 18.61 12.08 -18.17
CA MET A 80 19.52 12.90 -18.98
C MET A 80 19.82 14.27 -18.34
N LYS A 81 20.84 14.94 -18.90
CA LYS A 81 21.20 16.33 -18.60
C LYS A 81 19.96 17.24 -18.68
N PRO A 82 19.77 18.21 -17.75
CA PRO A 82 18.65 19.13 -17.80
C PRO A 82 18.53 19.85 -19.14
N THR A 83 17.36 19.72 -19.74
CA THR A 83 16.85 20.43 -20.92
C THR A 83 15.42 20.91 -20.63
N PRO A 84 14.90 21.91 -21.37
CA PRO A 84 13.51 22.34 -21.22
C PRO A 84 12.50 21.19 -21.29
N GLU A 85 12.68 20.25 -22.20
CA GLU A 85 11.83 19.06 -22.33
C GLU A 85 11.93 18.15 -21.11
N SER A 86 13.14 17.89 -20.60
CA SER A 86 13.31 17.06 -19.40
C SER A 86 12.70 17.72 -18.16
N GLU A 87 12.80 19.04 -18.04
CA GLU A 87 12.25 19.77 -16.89
C GLU A 87 10.72 19.83 -16.96
N ASP A 88 10.15 19.98 -18.15
CA ASP A 88 8.71 19.88 -18.36
C ASP A 88 8.19 18.48 -17.97
N ALA A 89 8.88 17.42 -18.41
CA ALA A 89 8.56 16.05 -18.02
C ALA A 89 8.64 15.84 -16.50
N TRP A 90 9.71 16.32 -15.84
CA TRP A 90 9.83 16.27 -14.37
C TRP A 90 8.71 17.05 -13.67
N SER A 91 8.33 18.20 -14.23
CA SER A 91 7.28 19.05 -13.70
C SER A 91 5.90 18.39 -13.75
N SER A 92 5.67 17.54 -14.76
CA SER A 92 4.43 16.78 -14.92
C SER A 92 4.25 15.65 -13.91
N LEU A 93 5.33 15.21 -13.25
CA LEU A 93 5.25 14.12 -12.27
C LEU A 93 4.58 14.54 -10.97
N ILE A 94 4.53 15.83 -10.62
CA ILE A 94 3.93 16.31 -9.38
C ILE A 94 2.70 17.12 -9.76
N PRO A 95 1.52 16.88 -9.15
CA PRO A 95 0.33 17.64 -9.48
C PRO A 95 0.60 19.09 -9.12
N GLY A 96 0.17 20.01 -10.00
CA GLY A 96 0.35 21.45 -9.79
C GLY A 96 1.07 22.25 -10.88
N ILE A 97 1.16 21.76 -12.13
CA ILE A 97 1.63 22.57 -13.26
C ILE A 97 0.73 22.41 -14.49
N VAL A 98 -0.03 23.47 -14.79
CA VAL A 98 -0.28 23.91 -16.17
C VAL A 98 -0.10 25.42 -16.17
N THR A 99 0.99 25.91 -16.73
CA THR A 99 1.25 27.35 -16.86
C THR A 99 0.22 27.98 -17.79
N ILE A 100 -0.56 28.96 -17.31
CA ILE A 100 -0.76 30.27 -17.99
C ILE A 100 -0.99 31.31 -16.89
N ALA A 101 -0.01 32.18 -16.70
CA ALA A 101 -0.03 33.49 -16.04
C ALA A 101 -0.63 33.70 -14.63
N ASP A 102 -1.62 32.95 -14.13
CA ASP A 102 -2.39 33.37 -12.94
C ASP A 102 -2.95 32.21 -12.10
N ALA A 103 -2.20 31.11 -11.93
CA ALA A 103 -2.67 29.99 -11.10
C ALA A 103 -1.57 29.37 -10.23
N PRO A 104 -1.94 28.79 -9.08
CA PRO A 104 -1.04 28.71 -7.95
C PRO A 104 -0.26 27.39 -7.85
N LEU A 105 1.01 27.48 -7.47
CA LEU A 105 2.00 26.39 -7.50
C LEU A 105 1.81 25.36 -6.36
N GLY A 106 0.75 24.55 -6.37
CA GLY A 106 0.59 23.48 -5.38
C GLY A 106 1.40 22.23 -5.74
N ARG A 107 2.67 22.09 -5.31
CA ARG A 107 3.53 20.90 -5.60
C ARG A 107 3.14 19.64 -4.80
N GLY A 108 1.93 19.13 -4.96
CA GLY A 108 1.51 17.89 -4.28
C GLY A 108 1.13 18.04 -2.81
N PHE A 109 0.69 19.23 -2.41
CA PHE A 109 0.04 19.46 -1.13
C PHE A 109 -1.47 19.28 -1.23
N VAL A 110 -2.05 18.65 -0.20
CA VAL A 110 -3.48 18.36 -0.10
C VAL A 110 -4.05 18.85 1.22
N HIS A 111 -5.33 19.17 1.20
CA HIS A 111 -6.13 19.40 2.40
C HIS A 111 -7.42 18.58 2.30
N HIS A 112 -7.65 17.69 3.27
CA HIS A 112 -8.82 16.81 3.30
C HIS A 112 -9.42 16.81 4.72
N PRO A 113 -10.72 17.10 4.91
CA PRO A 113 -11.34 17.27 6.23
C PRO A 113 -11.06 16.16 7.25
N GLU A 114 -11.04 14.90 6.81
CA GLU A 114 -10.81 13.75 7.71
C GLU A 114 -9.34 13.28 7.80
N VAL A 115 -8.69 13.01 6.66
CA VAL A 115 -7.35 12.37 6.62
C VAL A 115 -6.18 13.35 6.54
N ALA A 116 -6.45 14.62 6.22
CA ALA A 116 -5.45 15.69 6.18
C ALA A 116 -6.10 17.03 6.60
N PRO A 117 -6.55 17.16 7.86
CA PRO A 117 -7.26 18.34 8.36
C PRO A 117 -6.40 19.61 8.36
N TYR A 118 -5.09 19.45 8.14
CA TYR A 118 -4.14 20.51 7.86
C TYR A 118 -3.46 20.21 6.53
N MET A 119 -2.83 21.24 5.95
CA MET A 119 -2.08 21.11 4.71
C MET A 119 -0.94 20.09 4.87
N ASN A 120 -1.06 18.98 4.15
CA ASN A 120 -0.09 17.89 4.17
C ASN A 120 0.46 17.66 2.76
N SER A 121 1.67 17.11 2.66
CA SER A 121 2.19 16.59 1.38
C SER A 121 1.93 15.10 1.28
N ILE A 122 1.56 14.63 0.09
CA ILE A 122 1.61 13.18 -0.19
C ILE A 122 3.07 12.78 -0.39
N ALA A 123 3.50 11.75 0.34
CA ALA A 123 4.90 11.38 0.47
C ALA A 123 5.64 11.16 -0.87
N VAL A 124 4.96 10.60 -1.88
CA VAL A 124 5.56 10.34 -3.21
C VAL A 124 5.99 11.63 -3.91
N PHE A 125 5.26 12.73 -3.73
CA PHE A 125 5.62 14.02 -4.33
C PHE A 125 6.84 14.65 -3.64
N HIS A 126 7.01 14.47 -2.33
CA HIS A 126 8.24 14.86 -1.65
C HIS A 126 9.44 14.01 -2.11
N GLN A 127 9.23 12.70 -2.29
CA GLN A 127 10.28 11.80 -2.79
C GLN A 127 10.73 12.22 -4.20
N LEU A 128 9.80 12.53 -5.09
CA LEU A 128 10.08 13.03 -6.44
C LEU A 128 10.79 14.40 -6.41
N HIS A 129 10.37 15.32 -5.54
CA HIS A 129 11.07 16.60 -5.32
C HIS A 129 12.53 16.40 -4.90
N CYS A 130 12.78 15.52 -3.93
CA CYS A 130 14.13 15.20 -3.47
C CYS A 130 14.98 14.60 -4.60
N LEU A 131 14.41 13.63 -5.34
CA LEU A 131 15.11 12.96 -6.44
C LEU A 131 15.47 13.95 -7.57
N HIS A 132 14.54 14.84 -7.93
CA HIS A 132 14.78 15.92 -8.91
C HIS A 132 15.88 16.88 -8.45
N GLY A 133 15.85 17.30 -7.18
CA GLY A 133 16.89 18.15 -6.59
C GLY A 133 18.28 17.50 -6.61
N ILE A 134 18.37 16.20 -6.34
CA ILE A 134 19.61 15.42 -6.44
C ILE A 134 20.10 15.38 -7.91
N ARG A 135 19.21 15.08 -8.87
CA ARG A 135 19.54 15.07 -10.30
C ARG A 135 20.11 16.41 -10.76
N LEU A 136 19.43 17.51 -10.44
CA LEU A 136 19.89 18.84 -10.83
C LEU A 136 21.23 19.20 -10.17
N SER A 137 21.42 18.85 -8.89
CA SER A 137 22.68 19.07 -8.17
C SER A 137 23.84 18.31 -8.79
N TYR A 138 23.62 17.06 -9.21
CA TYR A 138 24.61 16.23 -9.90
C TYR A 138 25.09 16.88 -11.21
N TYR A 139 24.15 17.26 -12.09
CA TYR A 139 24.52 17.87 -13.36
C TYR A 139 25.11 19.28 -13.21
N ASN A 140 24.64 20.07 -12.25
CA ASN A 140 25.23 21.38 -11.95
C ASN A 140 26.67 21.24 -11.46
N MET A 141 26.96 20.23 -10.64
CA MET A 141 28.33 19.94 -10.20
C MET A 141 29.23 19.48 -11.35
N LEU A 142 28.76 18.55 -12.18
CA LEU A 142 29.51 18.14 -13.38
C LEU A 142 29.83 19.33 -14.29
N HIS A 143 28.84 20.20 -14.51
CA HIS A 143 29.03 21.39 -15.33
C HIS A 143 30.05 22.36 -14.73
N LYS A 144 30.00 22.59 -13.41
CA LYS A 144 30.99 23.43 -12.71
C LYS A 144 32.41 22.86 -12.82
N LEU A 145 32.57 21.53 -12.78
CA LEU A 145 33.86 20.89 -12.99
C LEU A 145 34.35 21.04 -14.43
N GLU A 146 33.47 20.85 -15.41
CA GLU A 146 33.76 21.06 -16.83
C GLU A 146 34.22 22.50 -17.12
N VAL A 147 33.49 23.49 -16.61
CA VAL A 147 33.87 24.91 -16.74
C VAL A 147 35.19 25.21 -16.04
N ALA A 148 35.44 24.61 -14.87
CA ALA A 148 36.71 24.77 -14.16
C ALA A 148 37.91 24.17 -14.93
N ASP A 149 37.67 23.15 -15.75
CA ASP A 149 38.68 22.53 -16.64
C ASP A 149 38.83 23.28 -17.99
N GLY A 150 38.19 24.44 -18.13
CA GLY A 150 38.25 25.26 -19.35
C GLY A 150 37.19 24.90 -20.40
N GLY A 151 36.22 24.05 -20.05
CA GLY A 151 35.05 23.76 -20.87
C GLY A 151 34.08 24.95 -21.00
N PRO A 152 33.15 24.89 -21.97
CA PRO A 152 32.20 25.97 -22.20
C PRO A 152 31.15 26.06 -21.07
N SER A 153 30.73 27.28 -20.73
CA SER A 153 29.57 27.51 -19.86
C SER A 153 28.27 27.20 -20.61
N ASP A 154 27.29 26.65 -19.88
CA ASP A 154 25.94 26.33 -20.34
C ASP A 154 24.94 27.23 -19.60
N PRO A 155 24.41 28.28 -20.26
CA PRO A 155 23.53 29.24 -19.62
C PRO A 155 22.27 28.61 -19.01
N TYR A 156 21.80 27.49 -19.58
CA TYR A 156 20.63 26.79 -19.05
C TYR A 156 20.95 26.14 -17.71
N LEU A 157 22.08 25.43 -17.61
CA LEU A 157 22.50 24.80 -16.35
C LEU A 157 22.89 25.81 -15.28
N GLU A 158 23.47 26.95 -15.67
CA GLU A 158 23.73 28.06 -14.75
C GLU A 158 22.42 28.64 -14.20
N ALA A 159 21.40 28.80 -15.06
CA ALA A 159 20.07 29.28 -14.66
C ALA A 159 19.29 28.29 -13.78
N GLN A 160 19.47 26.97 -13.99
CA GLN A 160 18.89 25.94 -13.12
C GLN A 160 19.44 26.04 -11.69
N GLY A 161 20.69 26.48 -11.54
CA GLY A 161 21.24 27.15 -10.35
C GLY A 161 20.79 26.60 -8.99
N VAL A 162 20.74 25.28 -8.83
CA VAL A 162 20.18 24.63 -7.64
C VAL A 162 20.96 25.07 -6.40
N ARG A 163 20.36 25.98 -5.63
CA ARG A 163 20.83 26.39 -4.31
C ARG A 163 20.25 25.48 -3.23
N VAL A 164 20.30 24.17 -3.45
CA VAL A 164 19.98 23.22 -2.37
C VAL A 164 21.22 23.18 -1.48
N ASN A 165 21.05 23.65 -0.24
CA ASN A 165 22.16 23.63 0.70
C ASN A 165 22.56 22.18 1.03
N ILE A 166 23.81 21.98 1.46
CA ILE A 166 24.34 20.63 1.74
C ILE A 166 23.49 19.89 2.79
N GLY A 167 23.02 20.59 3.82
CA GLY A 167 22.16 20.00 4.84
C GLY A 167 20.82 19.52 4.30
N HIS A 168 20.30 20.17 3.26
CA HIS A 168 19.07 19.78 2.60
C HIS A 168 19.31 18.49 1.80
N LEU A 169 20.37 18.41 0.99
CA LEU A 169 20.71 17.16 0.28
C LEU A 169 20.98 15.98 1.24
N GLN A 170 21.65 16.23 2.36
CA GLN A 170 21.91 15.19 3.38
C GLN A 170 20.62 14.58 3.90
N HIS A 171 19.60 15.38 4.19
CA HIS A 171 18.32 14.82 4.60
C HIS A 171 17.60 14.15 3.43
N CYS A 172 17.72 14.65 2.19
CA CYS A 172 17.11 14.00 1.01
C CYS A 172 17.61 12.56 0.87
N PHE A 173 18.91 12.33 1.05
CA PHE A 173 19.49 10.99 1.02
C PHE A 173 18.91 10.08 2.10
N ASP A 174 18.84 10.53 3.36
CA ASP A 174 18.26 9.70 4.44
C ASP A 174 16.74 9.51 4.27
N TYR A 175 16.04 10.54 3.81
CA TYR A 175 14.61 10.51 3.54
C TYR A 175 14.28 9.51 2.44
N LEU A 176 14.96 9.57 1.30
CA LEU A 176 14.77 8.61 0.20
C LEU A 176 15.15 7.20 0.63
N ARG A 177 16.24 7.01 1.37
CA ARG A 177 16.60 5.70 1.94
C ARG A 177 15.47 5.14 2.82
N ARG A 178 14.92 5.95 3.74
CA ARG A 178 13.81 5.52 4.61
C ARG A 178 12.53 5.27 3.82
N ALA A 179 12.24 6.08 2.81
CA ALA A 179 11.07 5.91 1.95
C ALA A 179 11.14 4.59 1.18
N LEU A 180 12.30 4.25 0.60
CA LEU A 180 12.52 2.97 -0.09
C LEU A 180 12.37 1.78 0.87
N MET A 181 12.92 1.88 2.08
CA MET A 181 12.75 0.83 3.10
C MET A 181 11.31 0.71 3.60
N CYS A 182 10.57 1.82 3.65
CA CYS A 182 9.17 1.82 4.04
C CYS A 182 8.26 1.23 2.94
N ALA A 183 8.58 1.48 1.67
CA ALA A 183 7.86 0.91 0.54
C ALA A 183 8.20 -0.56 0.32
N ALA A 184 9.46 -0.95 0.57
CA ALA A 184 9.99 -2.30 0.52
C ALA A 184 9.52 -3.10 -0.72
N ASP A 185 9.89 -2.60 -1.90
CA ASP A 185 9.56 -3.23 -3.19
C ASP A 185 10.06 -4.69 -3.24
N THR A 186 9.14 -5.64 -3.43
CA THR A 186 9.42 -7.08 -3.55
C THR A 186 9.30 -7.63 -4.96
N ASN A 187 9.18 -6.76 -5.96
CA ASN A 187 9.27 -7.19 -7.35
C ASN A 187 10.64 -7.81 -7.65
N LEU A 188 10.64 -8.93 -8.39
CA LEU A 188 11.86 -9.65 -8.75
C LEU A 188 12.45 -9.08 -10.04
N GLU A 189 13.78 -9.02 -10.09
CA GLU A 189 14.51 -8.60 -11.28
C GLU A 189 15.30 -9.78 -11.85
N VAL A 190 15.33 -9.87 -13.19
CA VAL A 190 16.09 -10.91 -13.87
C VAL A 190 17.58 -10.56 -13.83
N ILE A 191 18.38 -11.49 -13.31
CA ILE A 191 19.84 -11.40 -13.33
C ILE A 191 20.34 -11.90 -14.68
N ASN A 192 21.21 -11.13 -15.33
CA ASN A 192 21.91 -11.56 -16.53
C ASN A 192 22.89 -12.69 -16.16
N PRO A 193 22.76 -13.89 -16.77
CA PRO A 193 23.58 -15.05 -16.40
C PRO A 193 25.05 -14.95 -16.85
N GLU A 194 25.38 -14.03 -17.75
CA GLU A 194 26.76 -13.81 -18.23
C GLU A 194 27.50 -12.76 -17.39
N THR A 195 26.77 -11.79 -16.83
CA THR A 195 27.37 -10.65 -16.11
C THR A 195 27.11 -10.65 -14.62
N ASP A 196 26.29 -11.56 -14.11
CA ASP A 196 25.80 -11.62 -12.72
C ASP A 196 25.20 -10.28 -12.23
N ALA A 197 24.65 -9.48 -13.15
CA ALA A 197 24.10 -8.15 -12.89
C ALA A 197 22.63 -8.05 -13.30
N THR A 198 21.86 -7.24 -12.57
CA THR A 198 20.52 -6.77 -12.98
C THR A 198 20.61 -5.32 -13.43
N THR A 199 19.83 -4.96 -14.44
CA THR A 199 19.64 -3.57 -14.87
C THR A 199 18.37 -2.95 -14.26
N GLY A 200 17.49 -3.78 -13.70
CA GLY A 200 16.15 -3.40 -13.24
C GLY A 200 15.09 -3.23 -14.34
N TRP A 201 15.47 -3.30 -15.61
CA TRP A 201 14.57 -3.09 -16.76
C TRP A 201 14.07 -4.40 -17.36
N GLY A 202 12.93 -4.33 -18.06
CA GLY A 202 12.37 -5.48 -18.80
C GLY A 202 11.77 -6.59 -17.93
N SER A 203 11.88 -6.50 -16.60
CA SER A 203 11.21 -7.39 -15.65
C SER A 203 9.79 -6.88 -15.37
N GLN A 204 8.84 -7.80 -15.24
CA GLN A 204 7.47 -7.46 -14.85
C GLN A 204 7.43 -7.03 -13.38
N ARG A 205 6.68 -5.98 -13.10
CA ARG A 205 6.46 -5.45 -11.75
C ARG A 205 4.98 -5.23 -11.48
N VAL A 206 4.60 -5.23 -10.22
CA VAL A 206 3.28 -4.85 -9.73
C VAL A 206 3.43 -3.55 -8.96
N CYS A 207 2.90 -2.47 -9.54
CA CYS A 207 3.00 -1.10 -9.06
C CYS A 207 1.69 -0.67 -8.38
N ARG A 208 1.79 0.30 -7.46
CA ARG A 208 0.61 1.09 -7.07
C ARG A 208 0.21 1.97 -8.26
N ASP A 209 -1.09 2.16 -8.45
CA ASP A 209 -1.61 3.03 -9.48
C ASP A 209 -1.28 4.50 -9.15
N TYR A 210 -0.23 5.00 -9.80
CA TYR A 210 0.28 6.36 -9.61
C TYR A 210 -0.72 7.42 -10.08
N ASP A 211 -1.38 7.19 -11.21
CA ASP A 211 -2.35 8.12 -11.79
C ASP A 211 -3.56 8.31 -10.89
N SER A 212 -3.98 7.24 -10.19
CA SER A 212 -5.03 7.34 -9.18
C SER A 212 -4.61 8.19 -7.98
N VAL A 213 -3.36 8.09 -7.53
CA VAL A 213 -2.82 8.97 -6.47
C VAL A 213 -2.76 10.42 -6.95
N MET A 214 -2.32 10.63 -8.19
CA MET A 214 -2.26 11.94 -8.84
C MET A 214 -3.64 12.62 -8.87
N LYS A 215 -4.63 11.95 -9.47
CA LYS A 215 -6.01 12.47 -9.59
C LYS A 215 -6.64 12.76 -8.22
N TRP A 216 -6.38 11.89 -7.24
CA TRP A 216 -6.85 12.14 -5.87
C TRP A 216 -6.21 13.40 -5.30
N ALA A 217 -4.90 13.56 -5.44
CA ALA A 217 -4.19 14.74 -4.94
C ALA A 217 -4.72 16.04 -5.56
N GLU A 218 -4.94 16.06 -6.87
CA GLU A 218 -5.47 17.21 -7.60
C GLU A 218 -6.86 17.60 -7.08
N SER A 219 -7.73 16.62 -6.80
CA SER A 219 -9.07 16.89 -6.27
C SER A 219 -9.08 17.54 -4.88
N TRP A 220 -7.97 17.45 -4.13
CA TRP A 220 -7.82 18.00 -2.78
C TRP A 220 -6.74 19.10 -2.70
N ALA A 221 -6.26 19.59 -3.84
CA ALA A 221 -5.32 20.69 -3.89
C ALA A 221 -6.03 21.99 -3.45
N ASN A 222 -5.50 22.63 -2.40
CA ASN A 222 -6.09 23.85 -1.84
C ASN A 222 -4.99 24.85 -1.40
N SER A 223 -3.86 24.86 -2.10
CA SER A 223 -2.78 25.79 -1.78
C SER A 223 -2.09 26.33 -3.00
N THR A 224 -1.67 27.58 -2.83
CA THR A 224 -0.87 28.38 -3.75
C THR A 224 0.60 28.43 -3.40
N ALA A 225 0.96 27.92 -2.23
CA ALA A 225 2.31 27.94 -1.72
C ALA A 225 3.22 27.03 -2.55
N ALA A 226 4.40 27.54 -2.91
CA ALA A 226 5.34 27.00 -3.91
C ALA A 226 5.98 25.62 -3.61
N GLY A 227 5.36 24.78 -2.80
CA GLY A 227 5.82 23.42 -2.58
C GLY A 227 6.83 23.24 -1.46
N ILE A 228 7.34 22.02 -1.40
CA ILE A 228 8.17 21.45 -0.34
C ILE A 228 9.60 22.01 -0.48
N ASN A 229 10.13 22.55 0.63
CA ASN A 229 11.45 23.17 0.79
C ASN A 229 12.10 22.66 2.08
#